data_AF-A0A931Y8I7-F1
#
_entry.id   AF-A0A931Y8I7-F1
#
_cell.length_a   1.000
_cell.length_b   1.000
_cell.length_c   1.000
_cell.angle_alpha   90.00
_cell.angle_beta   90.00
_cell.angle_gamma   90.00
#
_symmetry.space_group_name_H-M   'P 1'
#
loop_
_entity.id
_entity.type
_entity.pdbx_description
1 polymer ?
#
loop_
_entity_poly.entity_id
_entity_poly.type
_entity_poly.pdbx_seq_one_letter_code
_entity_poly.pdbx_strand_id
1 'polypeptide(L)'
;MNKFMVVITIAAICITPSLAFGYNTMWQERGEKPCLQCHGEKMEGLFKKKNVHFPFAQKECESCHDPKAFSLVAQGSELCFGCHSDKADEFKKGHTHTPVKNGQCIKCHSPHASDNKYQLTNDVPKLCFSCHKEDRFTKVKFTHFPVEEGNCLLCHGHHNGIDRSNLKSAVSDLCTTCHDKDSMIIPHPTDVIPTDKIVIPKDSQMKLDEKGMVTCVTCHNQHGSNLAFFLKESMEDGAMCYKCHKK
;
A
#
# COMPACT_ATOMS: atom_id res chain seq x y z
N MET A 1 55.96 9.50 -75.80
CA MET A 1 55.98 10.55 -74.76
C MET A 1 55.31 9.99 -73.51
N ASN A 2 56.05 9.98 -72.40
CA ASN A 2 55.67 9.48 -71.07
C ASN A 2 54.37 10.08 -70.51
N LYS A 3 53.64 9.28 -69.72
CA LYS A 3 53.21 9.66 -68.36
C LYS A 3 52.87 8.41 -67.52
N PHE A 4 53.47 8.38 -66.33
CA PHE A 4 53.35 7.40 -65.24
C PHE A 4 51.98 7.44 -64.54
N MET A 5 51.53 6.31 -63.96
CA MET A 5 51.03 6.26 -62.57
C MET A 5 50.91 4.79 -62.08
N VAL A 6 51.87 4.33 -61.25
CA VAL A 6 51.77 4.07 -59.79
C VAL A 6 50.97 2.80 -59.43
N VAL A 7 51.70 1.73 -59.09
CA VAL A 7 51.22 0.51 -58.41
C VAL A 7 51.47 0.70 -56.91
N ILE A 8 50.41 0.75 -56.11
CA ILE A 8 50.50 0.76 -54.63
C ILE A 8 50.41 -0.69 -54.15
N THR A 9 51.53 -1.24 -53.71
CA THR A 9 51.61 -2.48 -52.94
C THR A 9 51.24 -2.19 -51.48
N ILE A 10 50.08 -2.71 -51.03
CA ILE A 10 49.71 -2.68 -49.61
C ILE A 10 50.42 -3.85 -48.91
N ALA A 11 51.40 -3.52 -48.07
CA ALA A 11 52.09 -4.46 -47.20
C ALA A 11 51.16 -4.93 -46.07
N ALA A 12 51.06 -6.24 -45.89
CA ALA A 12 50.33 -6.87 -44.79
C ALA A 12 51.07 -6.62 -43.46
N ILE A 13 50.49 -5.77 -42.61
CA ILE A 13 50.94 -5.58 -41.23
C ILE A 13 50.34 -6.72 -40.40
N CYS A 14 51.19 -7.69 -40.03
CA CYS A 14 50.87 -8.68 -39.01
C CYS A 14 50.74 -7.98 -37.65
N ILE A 15 49.51 -7.72 -37.22
CA ILE A 15 49.23 -7.34 -35.84
C ILE A 15 49.21 -8.64 -35.03
N THR A 16 50.26 -8.88 -34.26
CA THR A 16 50.30 -9.92 -33.23
C THR A 16 49.20 -9.62 -32.19
N PRO A 17 48.32 -10.56 -31.85
CA PRO A 17 47.36 -10.34 -30.79
C PRO A 17 48.12 -10.30 -29.46
N SER A 18 48.23 -9.09 -28.91
CA SER A 18 48.64 -8.83 -27.55
C SER A 18 47.79 -9.66 -26.60
N LEU A 19 48.48 -10.36 -25.69
CA LEU A 19 47.96 -11.10 -24.55
C LEU A 19 46.67 -10.49 -23.98
N ALA A 20 45.53 -11.06 -24.38
CA ALA A 20 44.30 -10.91 -23.64
C ALA A 20 44.52 -11.60 -22.29
N PHE A 21 44.68 -10.78 -21.25
CA PHE A 21 44.61 -11.22 -19.86
C PHE A 21 43.40 -12.14 -19.71
N GLY A 22 43.65 -13.35 -19.22
CA GLY A 22 42.62 -14.36 -18.99
C GLY A 22 41.58 -13.85 -17.99
N TYR A 23 40.51 -13.25 -18.50
CA TYR A 23 39.24 -13.18 -17.80
C TYR A 23 38.71 -14.62 -17.77
N ASN A 24 39.03 -15.29 -16.68
CA ASN A 24 38.43 -16.51 -16.15
C ASN A 24 37.24 -17.04 -16.98
N THR A 25 37.54 -17.83 -18.03
CA THR A 25 36.58 -18.40 -18.98
C THR A 25 35.56 -19.34 -18.34
N MET A 26 35.80 -19.73 -17.08
CA MET A 26 34.89 -20.53 -16.24
C MET A 26 33.53 -19.86 -15.93
N TRP A 27 33.40 -18.54 -16.12
CA TRP A 27 32.15 -17.80 -15.91
C TRP A 27 31.39 -17.53 -17.21
N GLN A 28 32.02 -17.66 -18.37
CA GLN A 28 31.38 -17.45 -19.67
C GLN A 28 30.61 -18.69 -20.17
N GLU A 29 30.97 -19.90 -19.72
CA GLU A 29 30.32 -21.14 -20.17
C GLU A 29 29.08 -21.55 -19.35
N ARG A 30 28.89 -20.99 -18.15
CA ARG A 30 27.68 -21.18 -17.35
C ARG A 30 26.65 -20.13 -17.77
N GLY A 31 25.76 -20.51 -18.69
CA GLY A 31 24.73 -19.65 -19.29
C GLY A 31 24.08 -18.64 -18.32
N GLU A 32 23.72 -17.48 -18.87
CA GLU A 32 23.51 -16.13 -18.32
C GLU A 32 22.96 -15.91 -16.89
N LYS A 33 22.53 -16.92 -16.12
CA LYS A 33 21.84 -16.73 -14.82
C LYS A 33 22.19 -17.83 -13.81
N PRO A 34 23.38 -17.76 -13.15
CA PRO A 34 23.89 -18.82 -12.27
C PRO A 34 22.96 -19.16 -11.10
N CYS A 35 22.21 -18.18 -10.57
CA CYS A 35 21.25 -18.40 -9.49
C CYS A 35 20.18 -19.46 -9.84
N LEU A 36 19.71 -19.47 -11.09
CA LEU A 36 18.62 -20.36 -11.51
C LEU A 36 19.08 -21.80 -11.76
N GLN A 37 20.38 -22.06 -11.84
CA GLN A 37 20.88 -23.43 -11.97
C GLN A 37 20.56 -24.27 -10.72
N CYS A 38 20.55 -23.63 -9.55
CA CYS A 38 20.19 -24.28 -8.28
C CYS A 38 18.80 -23.89 -7.77
N HIS A 39 18.34 -22.66 -8.03
CA HIS A 39 17.07 -22.15 -7.50
C HIS A 39 15.91 -22.17 -8.52
N GLY A 40 16.17 -22.49 -9.79
CA GLY A 40 15.18 -22.37 -10.87
C GLY A 40 13.94 -23.23 -10.67
N GLU A 41 14.11 -24.49 -10.27
CA GLU A 41 13.00 -25.42 -10.03
C GLU A 41 12.05 -24.89 -8.94
N LYS A 42 12.60 -24.40 -7.82
CA LYS A 42 11.81 -23.83 -6.71
C LYS A 42 11.04 -22.58 -7.10
N MET A 43 11.53 -21.84 -8.08
CA MET A 43 10.95 -20.55 -8.51
C MET A 43 10.02 -20.70 -9.73
N GLU A 44 9.98 -21.88 -10.37
CA GLU A 44 9.21 -22.11 -11.61
C GLU A 44 7.73 -21.72 -11.46
N GLY A 45 7.12 -22.07 -10.33
CA GLY A 45 5.73 -21.70 -10.04
C GLY A 45 5.50 -20.19 -9.94
N LEU A 46 6.50 -19.42 -9.46
CA LEU A 46 6.39 -17.96 -9.34
C LEU A 46 6.45 -17.27 -10.69
N PHE A 47 7.27 -17.76 -11.62
CA PHE A 47 7.35 -17.23 -12.99
C PHE A 47 6.06 -17.43 -13.78
N LYS A 48 5.23 -18.41 -13.40
CA LYS A 48 3.94 -18.71 -14.05
C LYS A 48 2.76 -17.93 -13.48
N LYS A 49 2.95 -17.17 -12.40
CA LYS A 49 1.87 -16.37 -11.80
C LYS A 49 1.47 -15.22 -12.70
N LYS A 50 0.22 -14.77 -12.56
CA LYS A 50 -0.36 -13.74 -13.45
C LYS A 50 0.36 -12.40 -13.38
N ASN A 51 0.78 -11.98 -12.19
CA ASN A 51 1.39 -10.67 -11.94
C ASN A 51 2.80 -10.89 -11.40
N VAL A 52 3.77 -11.02 -12.31
CA VAL A 52 5.20 -11.16 -11.98
C VAL A 52 5.82 -9.77 -11.80
N HIS A 53 6.58 -9.58 -10.72
CA HIS A 53 7.30 -8.35 -10.44
C HIS A 53 8.44 -8.16 -11.45
N PHE A 54 8.61 -6.96 -12.00
CA PHE A 54 9.45 -6.75 -13.20
C PHE A 54 10.91 -7.20 -13.04
N PRO A 55 11.70 -6.74 -12.05
CA PRO A 55 13.06 -7.25 -11.80
C PRO A 55 13.12 -8.78 -11.66
N PHE A 56 12.10 -9.37 -11.03
CA PHE A 56 12.03 -10.82 -10.87
C PHE A 56 11.77 -11.52 -12.21
N ALA A 57 10.87 -11.01 -13.06
CA ALA A 57 10.64 -11.53 -14.41
C ALA A 57 11.90 -11.49 -15.28
N GLN A 58 12.70 -10.42 -15.12
CA GLN A 58 13.99 -10.25 -15.78
C GLN A 58 15.08 -11.14 -15.16
N LYS A 59 14.78 -11.83 -14.06
CA LYS A 59 15.68 -12.71 -13.31
C LYS A 59 16.90 -11.94 -12.77
N GLU A 60 16.74 -10.66 -12.49
CA GLU A 60 17.73 -9.75 -11.91
C GLU A 60 17.81 -9.96 -10.40
N CYS A 61 18.14 -11.19 -9.99
CA CYS A 61 18.12 -11.62 -8.58
C CYS A 61 19.00 -10.71 -7.71
N GLU A 62 20.12 -10.27 -8.26
CA GLU A 62 21.15 -9.47 -7.59
C GLU A 62 20.74 -8.02 -7.32
N SER A 63 19.65 -7.54 -7.94
CA SER A 63 19.05 -6.24 -7.61
C SER A 63 18.48 -6.21 -6.20
N CYS A 64 18.15 -7.38 -5.64
CA CYS A 64 17.52 -7.53 -4.34
C CYS A 64 18.27 -8.47 -3.39
N HIS A 65 18.96 -9.48 -3.91
CA HIS A 65 19.65 -10.51 -3.12
C HIS A 65 21.17 -10.45 -3.34
N ASP A 66 21.93 -10.59 -2.26
CA ASP A 66 23.37 -10.77 -2.36
C ASP A 66 23.68 -12.13 -3.05
N PRO A 67 24.52 -12.20 -4.10
CA PRO A 67 24.75 -13.43 -4.85
C PRO A 67 25.48 -14.52 -4.06
N LYS A 68 26.12 -14.20 -2.92
CA LYS A 68 26.84 -15.17 -2.08
C LYS A 68 26.02 -15.58 -0.87
N ALA A 69 25.46 -14.62 -0.15
CA ALA A 69 24.72 -14.83 1.09
C ALA A 69 23.22 -15.02 0.87
N PHE A 70 22.69 -14.62 -0.30
CA PHE A 70 21.28 -14.61 -0.65
C PHE A 70 20.37 -13.77 0.28
N SER A 71 20.98 -13.00 1.19
CA SER A 71 20.32 -11.99 2.01
C SER A 71 19.89 -10.79 1.18
N LEU A 72 18.95 -9.98 1.69
CA LEU A 72 18.57 -8.75 1.02
C LEU A 72 19.73 -7.74 1.01
N VAL A 73 19.91 -7.03 -0.10
CA VAL A 73 20.97 -6.01 -0.27
C VAL A 73 20.67 -4.69 0.45
N ALA A 74 19.41 -4.47 0.83
CA ALA A 74 18.95 -3.35 1.64
C ALA A 74 17.78 -3.79 2.54
N GLN A 75 17.55 -3.05 3.63
CA GLN A 75 16.55 -3.44 4.64
C GLN A 75 15.20 -2.76 4.41
N GLY A 76 14.12 -3.52 4.65
CA GLY A 76 12.76 -3.00 4.68
C GLY A 76 12.39 -2.20 3.42
N SER A 77 11.90 -0.98 3.63
CA SER A 77 11.47 -0.10 2.54
C SER A 77 12.60 0.47 1.70
N GLU A 78 13.84 0.54 2.22
CA GLU A 78 14.97 1.09 1.47
C GLU A 78 15.23 0.28 0.19
N LEU A 79 15.08 -1.04 0.27
CA LEU A 79 15.18 -1.91 -0.89
C LEU A 79 14.15 -1.55 -1.97
N CYS A 80 12.89 -1.39 -1.55
CA CYS A 80 11.80 -1.09 -2.46
C CYS A 80 11.95 0.30 -3.10
N PHE A 81 12.34 1.30 -2.29
CA PHE A 81 12.51 2.68 -2.75
C PHE A 81 13.77 2.89 -3.59
N GLY A 82 14.70 1.93 -3.65
CA GLY A 82 15.79 1.94 -4.62
C GLY A 82 15.29 2.02 -6.07
N CYS A 83 14.12 1.45 -6.36
CA CYS A 83 13.45 1.57 -7.67
C CYS A 83 12.16 2.40 -7.60
N HIS A 84 11.39 2.32 -6.51
CA HIS A 84 10.12 3.06 -6.31
C HIS A 84 10.34 4.38 -5.58
N SER A 85 11.37 5.13 -5.96
CA SER A 85 11.78 6.35 -5.26
C SER A 85 10.70 7.45 -5.31
N ASP A 86 9.88 7.48 -6.35
CA ASP A 86 8.74 8.38 -6.51
C ASP A 86 7.68 8.20 -5.41
N LYS A 87 7.64 7.02 -4.79
CA LYS A 87 6.68 6.69 -3.71
C LYS A 87 7.20 7.00 -2.31
N ALA A 88 8.52 7.15 -2.15
CA ALA A 88 9.14 7.29 -0.83
C ALA A 88 8.58 8.49 -0.05
N ASP A 89 8.44 9.64 -0.72
CA ASP A 89 7.90 10.85 -0.10
C ASP A 89 6.37 10.86 -0.10
N GLU A 90 5.73 10.26 -1.11
CA GLU A 90 4.28 10.13 -1.19
C GLU A 90 3.73 9.42 0.06
N PHE A 91 4.30 8.28 0.42
CA PHE A 91 3.81 7.42 1.50
C PHE A 91 4.07 7.97 2.91
N LYS A 92 4.99 8.92 3.05
CA LYS A 92 5.29 9.61 4.33
C LYS A 92 4.32 10.76 4.62
N LYS A 93 3.50 11.18 3.65
CA LYS A 93 2.55 12.28 3.82
C LYS A 93 1.34 11.87 4.66
N GLY A 94 0.83 12.85 5.42
CA GLY A 94 -0.39 12.71 6.21
C GLY A 94 -0.27 11.64 7.29
N HIS A 95 -1.32 10.84 7.42
CA HIS A 95 -1.34 9.71 8.34
C HIS A 95 -0.86 8.47 7.59
N THR A 96 0.40 8.07 7.78
CA THR A 96 0.96 6.84 7.20
C THR A 96 0.41 5.59 7.91
N HIS A 97 0.04 4.58 7.13
CA HIS A 97 -0.44 3.30 7.65
C HIS A 97 0.71 2.53 8.32
N THR A 98 0.44 1.87 9.44
CA THR A 98 1.50 1.31 10.32
C THR A 98 2.48 0.36 9.60
N PRO A 99 2.03 -0.60 8.77
CA PRO A 99 2.96 -1.46 8.02
C PRO A 99 3.88 -0.66 7.09
N VAL A 100 3.37 0.39 6.45
CA VAL A 100 4.17 1.25 5.56
C VAL A 100 5.18 2.07 6.35
N LYS A 101 4.76 2.66 7.47
CA LYS A 101 5.66 3.40 8.37
C LYS A 101 6.83 2.54 8.86
N ASN A 102 6.58 1.25 9.06
CA ASN A 102 7.59 0.29 9.51
C ASN A 102 8.38 -0.37 8.36
N GLY A 103 8.19 0.07 7.11
CA GLY A 103 8.87 -0.47 5.94
C GLY A 103 8.50 -1.92 5.61
N GLN A 104 7.32 -2.38 6.03
CA GLN A 104 6.87 -3.76 5.90
C GLN A 104 6.06 -3.99 4.62
N CYS A 105 6.57 -3.52 3.47
CA CYS A 105 5.92 -3.61 2.16
C CYS A 105 5.47 -5.05 1.83
N ILE A 106 6.30 -6.02 2.21
CA ILE A 106 6.10 -7.44 1.91
C ILE A 106 4.99 -8.12 2.73
N LYS A 107 4.40 -7.42 3.70
CA LYS A 107 3.20 -7.92 4.40
C LYS A 107 1.99 -7.93 3.47
N CYS A 108 1.95 -7.00 2.52
CA CYS A 108 0.86 -6.85 1.57
C CYS A 108 1.26 -7.21 0.15
N HIS A 109 2.50 -6.95 -0.25
CA HIS A 109 3.00 -7.21 -1.61
C HIS A 109 3.96 -8.40 -1.65
N SER A 110 3.93 -9.16 -2.74
CA SER A 110 4.93 -10.17 -3.07
C SER A 110 6.03 -9.52 -3.91
N PRO A 111 7.31 -9.52 -3.47
CA PRO A 111 8.40 -8.93 -4.24
C PRO A 111 8.77 -9.75 -5.49
N HIS A 112 8.25 -10.97 -5.62
CA HIS A 112 8.50 -11.86 -6.76
C HIS A 112 7.31 -11.89 -7.71
N ALA A 113 6.17 -12.41 -7.26
CA ALA A 113 4.98 -12.56 -8.08
C ALA A 113 3.73 -12.88 -7.23
N SER A 114 2.56 -12.53 -7.76
CA SER A 114 1.26 -12.94 -7.21
C SER A 114 0.25 -13.19 -8.33
N ASP A 115 -0.80 -13.94 -8.01
CA ASP A 115 -1.98 -14.05 -8.90
C ASP A 115 -2.91 -12.84 -8.77
N ASN A 116 -2.76 -12.05 -7.71
CA ASN A 116 -3.54 -10.84 -7.46
C ASN A 116 -2.86 -9.62 -8.08
N LYS A 117 -3.67 -8.64 -8.52
CA LYS A 117 -3.17 -7.37 -9.08
C LYS A 117 -2.24 -6.66 -8.10
N TYR A 118 -1.32 -5.85 -8.63
CA TYR A 118 -0.33 -5.10 -7.83
C TYR A 118 0.54 -6.01 -6.93
N GLN A 119 0.71 -7.26 -7.32
CA GLN A 119 1.47 -8.27 -6.59
C GLN A 119 0.95 -8.51 -5.16
N LEU A 120 -0.33 -8.26 -4.88
CA LEU A 120 -0.86 -8.42 -3.52
C LEU A 120 -0.81 -9.88 -3.06
N THR A 121 -0.45 -10.13 -1.80
CA THR A 121 -0.41 -11.49 -1.23
C THR A 121 -1.79 -12.13 -1.06
N ASN A 122 -2.84 -11.30 -1.02
CA ASN A 122 -4.24 -11.71 -1.01
C ASN A 122 -5.11 -10.60 -1.64
N ASP A 123 -6.35 -10.92 -2.02
CA ASP A 123 -7.30 -9.93 -2.50
C ASP A 123 -7.93 -9.15 -1.34
N VAL A 124 -8.43 -7.95 -1.62
CA VAL A 124 -9.23 -7.16 -0.67
C VAL A 124 -10.66 -7.73 -0.66
N PRO A 125 -11.31 -7.92 0.50
CA PRO A 125 -10.91 -7.48 1.84
C PRO A 125 -10.04 -8.47 2.65
N LYS A 126 -9.85 -9.70 2.17
CA LYS A 126 -9.10 -10.75 2.90
C LYS A 126 -7.70 -10.29 3.31
N LEU A 127 -7.04 -9.52 2.47
CA LEU A 127 -5.75 -8.92 2.79
C LEU A 127 -5.81 -8.04 4.03
N CYS A 128 -6.79 -7.15 4.11
CA CYS A 128 -7.00 -6.28 5.27
C CYS A 128 -7.28 -7.12 6.52
N PHE A 129 -8.06 -8.19 6.38
CA PHE A 129 -8.41 -9.09 7.47
C PHE A 129 -7.29 -10.02 7.95
N SER A 130 -6.14 -10.03 7.29
CA SER A 130 -4.93 -10.68 7.82
C SER A 130 -4.48 -10.07 9.16
N CYS A 131 -4.84 -8.81 9.42
CA CYS A 131 -4.54 -8.09 10.66
C CYS A 131 -5.79 -7.49 11.32
N HIS A 132 -6.72 -6.95 10.53
CA HIS A 132 -7.94 -6.33 11.05
C HIS A 132 -9.01 -7.40 11.28
N LYS A 133 -9.35 -7.69 12.54
CA LYS A 133 -10.31 -8.76 12.87
C LYS A 133 -11.66 -8.53 12.18
N GLU A 134 -11.99 -9.38 11.21
CA GLU A 134 -13.21 -9.32 10.39
C GLU A 134 -14.48 -9.21 11.24
N ASP A 135 -14.58 -10.03 12.29
CA ASP A 135 -15.70 -10.05 13.24
C ASP A 135 -16.06 -8.67 13.79
N ARG A 136 -15.08 -7.77 13.95
CA ARG A 136 -15.33 -6.40 14.45
C ARG A 136 -16.20 -5.58 13.50
N PHE A 137 -16.23 -5.94 12.21
CA PHE A 137 -16.89 -5.20 11.15
C PHE A 137 -18.17 -5.91 10.68
N THR A 138 -18.20 -7.24 10.75
CA THR A 138 -19.29 -8.05 10.19
C THR A 138 -20.22 -8.65 11.25
N LYS A 139 -19.80 -8.82 12.52
CA LYS A 139 -20.65 -9.34 13.60
C LYS A 139 -21.41 -8.24 14.34
N VAL A 140 -22.20 -7.48 13.59
CA VAL A 140 -23.12 -6.46 14.13
C VAL A 140 -24.46 -6.56 13.41
N LYS A 141 -25.53 -6.06 14.04
CA LYS A 141 -26.90 -6.15 13.48
C LYS A 141 -27.04 -5.40 12.15
N PHE A 142 -26.39 -4.25 12.03
CA PHE A 142 -26.41 -3.42 10.83
C PHE A 142 -24.97 -3.14 10.41
N THR A 143 -24.55 -3.69 9.28
CA THR A 143 -23.25 -3.41 8.66
C THR A 143 -23.41 -2.34 7.59
N HIS A 144 -22.44 -1.43 7.49
CA HIS A 144 -22.47 -0.39 6.48
C HIS A 144 -22.20 -1.03 5.10
N PHE A 145 -23.00 -0.69 4.08
CA PHE A 145 -22.98 -1.37 2.78
C PHE A 145 -21.58 -1.50 2.13
N PRO A 146 -20.74 -0.43 2.07
CA PRO A 146 -19.35 -0.56 1.60
C PRO A 146 -18.51 -1.59 2.37
N VAL A 147 -18.77 -1.82 3.65
CA VAL A 147 -18.06 -2.80 4.47
C VAL A 147 -18.57 -4.21 4.20
N GLU A 148 -19.88 -4.37 4.04
CA GLU A 148 -20.51 -5.64 3.66
C GLU A 148 -19.97 -6.15 2.32
N GLU A 149 -19.76 -5.25 1.36
CA GLU A 149 -19.15 -5.58 0.07
C GLU A 149 -17.61 -5.73 0.12
N GLY A 150 -16.98 -5.49 1.27
CA GLY A 150 -15.53 -5.57 1.40
C GLY A 150 -14.76 -4.40 0.76
N ASN A 151 -15.44 -3.31 0.44
CA ASN A 151 -14.90 -2.13 -0.24
C ASN A 151 -14.21 -1.15 0.72
N CYS A 152 -13.27 -1.65 1.54
CA CYS A 152 -12.54 -0.85 2.54
C CYS A 152 -11.82 0.36 1.93
N LEU A 153 -11.36 0.20 0.69
CA LEU A 153 -10.61 1.21 -0.04
C LEU A 153 -11.47 2.34 -0.60
N LEU A 154 -12.80 2.34 -0.43
CA LEU A 154 -13.60 3.53 -0.73
C LEU A 154 -13.29 4.67 0.25
N CYS A 155 -13.13 4.32 1.53
CA CYS A 155 -12.92 5.29 2.61
C CYS A 155 -11.45 5.40 3.02
N HIS A 156 -10.73 4.26 3.07
CA HIS A 156 -9.36 4.21 3.57
C HIS A 156 -8.32 4.24 2.46
N GLY A 157 -7.23 4.97 2.70
CA GLY A 157 -5.99 4.84 1.96
C GLY A 157 -5.09 3.79 2.62
N HIS A 158 -4.69 2.78 1.86
CA HIS A 158 -3.99 1.59 2.35
C HIS A 158 -2.49 1.81 2.63
N HIS A 159 -1.91 2.86 2.04
CA HIS A 159 -0.54 3.30 2.35
C HIS A 159 -0.52 4.47 3.34
N ASN A 160 -1.40 5.45 3.13
CA ASN A 160 -1.58 6.61 3.98
C ASN A 160 -2.97 7.22 3.75
N GLY A 161 -3.34 8.20 4.59
CA GLY A 161 -4.55 8.99 4.41
C GLY A 161 -4.31 10.46 4.76
N ILE A 162 -5.25 11.30 4.34
CA ILE A 162 -5.27 12.74 4.66
C ILE A 162 -5.68 12.96 6.11
N ASP A 163 -6.59 12.15 6.64
CA ASP A 163 -7.11 12.26 8.00
C ASP A 163 -6.80 10.97 8.80
N ARG A 164 -7.00 11.03 10.12
CA ARG A 164 -6.72 9.97 11.08
C ARG A 164 -7.37 8.65 10.67
N SER A 165 -6.78 7.55 11.11
CA SER A 165 -7.20 6.19 10.68
C SER A 165 -7.07 5.97 9.16
N ASN A 166 -6.15 6.72 8.53
CA ASN A 166 -5.83 6.61 7.10
C ASN A 166 -7.05 6.87 6.19
N LEU A 167 -7.91 7.83 6.54
CA LEU A 167 -9.03 8.21 5.68
C LEU A 167 -8.53 9.03 4.47
N LYS A 168 -9.16 8.85 3.31
CA LYS A 168 -8.75 9.50 2.06
C LYS A 168 -8.98 11.02 2.03
N SER A 169 -9.83 11.53 2.90
CA SER A 169 -10.16 12.96 3.05
C SER A 169 -10.64 13.22 4.49
N ALA A 170 -10.96 14.47 4.81
CA ALA A 170 -11.62 14.80 6.06
C ALA A 170 -12.95 14.02 6.19
N VAL A 171 -13.33 13.66 7.42
CA VAL A 171 -14.51 12.81 7.71
C VAL A 171 -15.77 13.27 6.97
N SER A 172 -16.17 14.53 7.13
CA SER A 172 -17.44 15.01 6.59
C SER A 172 -17.41 15.12 5.07
N ASP A 173 -16.29 15.56 4.50
CA ASP A 173 -16.09 15.53 3.04
C ASP A 173 -16.19 14.11 2.50
N LEU A 174 -15.60 13.14 3.19
CA LEU A 174 -15.66 11.74 2.79
C LEU A 174 -17.08 11.18 2.80
N CYS A 175 -17.82 11.39 3.89
CA CYS A 175 -19.21 10.94 4.02
C CYS A 175 -20.09 11.56 2.93
N THR A 176 -19.87 12.82 2.60
CA THR A 176 -20.71 13.57 1.66
C THR A 176 -20.40 13.29 0.19
N THR A 177 -19.40 12.45 -0.10
CA THR A 177 -19.21 11.88 -1.43
C THR A 177 -20.36 10.94 -1.84
N CYS A 178 -21.11 10.41 -0.88
CA CYS A 178 -22.26 9.53 -1.12
C CYS A 178 -23.52 9.91 -0.34
N HIS A 179 -23.38 10.49 0.85
CA HIS A 179 -24.50 10.90 1.69
C HIS A 179 -24.82 12.38 1.51
N ASP A 180 -26.02 12.68 1.03
CA ASP A 180 -26.49 14.05 0.94
C ASP A 180 -26.68 14.65 2.34
N LYS A 181 -26.14 15.86 2.56
CA LYS A 181 -26.25 16.60 3.81
C LYS A 181 -27.70 16.90 4.17
N ASP A 182 -28.56 17.05 3.15
CA ASP A 182 -29.98 17.38 3.34
C ASP A 182 -30.84 16.14 3.64
N SER A 183 -30.27 14.93 3.53
CA SER A 183 -30.98 13.67 3.81
C SER A 183 -30.85 13.19 5.26
N MET A 184 -30.36 14.02 6.18
CA MET A 184 -30.23 13.67 7.60
C MET A 184 -31.58 13.64 8.30
N ILE A 185 -31.98 12.46 8.79
CA ILE A 185 -33.25 12.24 9.52
C ILE A 185 -33.34 13.10 10.78
N ILE A 186 -32.21 13.31 11.48
CA ILE A 186 -32.10 14.20 12.62
C ILE A 186 -30.99 15.21 12.32
N PRO A 187 -31.35 16.45 11.97
CA PRO A 187 -30.35 17.49 11.73
C PRO A 187 -29.66 17.84 13.05
N HIS A 188 -28.35 17.62 13.10
CA HIS A 188 -27.49 18.06 14.19
C HIS A 188 -26.24 18.74 13.60
N PRO A 189 -25.75 19.84 14.18
CA PRO A 189 -24.52 20.47 13.71
C PRO A 189 -23.34 19.50 13.67
N THR A 190 -22.70 19.40 12.50
CA THR A 190 -21.41 18.73 12.28
C THR A 190 -20.37 19.74 11.82
N ASP A 191 -19.10 19.40 11.94
CA ASP A 191 -17.95 20.26 11.64
C ASP A 191 -17.94 21.55 12.47
N VAL A 192 -18.42 21.45 13.72
CA VAL A 192 -18.46 22.55 14.67
C VAL A 192 -17.71 22.18 15.94
N ILE A 193 -17.00 23.15 16.52
CA ILE A 193 -16.42 23.03 17.86
C ILE A 193 -17.57 23.20 18.88
N PRO A 194 -17.80 22.25 19.80
CA PRO A 194 -18.79 22.42 20.87
C PRO A 194 -18.52 23.70 21.68
N THR A 195 -19.58 24.45 21.99
CA THR A 195 -19.49 25.56 22.95
C THR A 195 -19.28 25.03 24.38
N ASP A 196 -18.84 25.89 25.30
CA ASP A 196 -18.63 25.55 26.72
C ASP A 196 -19.88 25.02 27.44
N LYS A 197 -21.08 25.21 26.87
CA LYS A 197 -22.34 24.68 27.39
C LYS A 197 -22.57 23.21 27.05
N ILE A 198 -21.78 22.64 26.13
CA ILE A 198 -21.91 21.27 25.65
C ILE A 198 -20.77 20.43 26.24
N VAL A 199 -21.13 19.33 26.92
CA VAL A 199 -20.15 18.45 27.56
C VAL A 199 -20.04 17.16 26.78
N ILE A 200 -18.96 16.96 26.04
CA ILE A 200 -18.71 15.66 25.38
C ILE A 200 -18.16 14.68 26.43
N PRO A 201 -18.87 13.57 26.74
CA PRO A 201 -18.42 12.65 27.78
C PRO A 201 -17.12 11.95 27.37
N LYS A 202 -16.08 12.09 28.18
CA LYS A 202 -14.73 11.58 27.88
C LYS A 202 -14.65 10.04 27.88
N ASP A 203 -15.53 9.40 28.62
CA ASP A 203 -15.68 7.95 28.76
C ASP A 203 -16.59 7.34 27.67
N SER A 204 -17.22 8.16 26.85
CA SER A 204 -18.09 7.69 25.77
C SER A 204 -17.33 7.28 24.51
N GLN A 205 -18.02 6.56 23.62
CA GLN A 205 -17.55 6.29 22.27
C GLN A 205 -17.64 7.53 21.34
N MET A 206 -18.22 8.62 21.85
CA MET A 206 -18.43 9.87 21.13
C MET A 206 -17.20 10.76 21.27
N LYS A 207 -16.27 10.59 20.32
CA LYS A 207 -15.01 11.34 20.28
C LYS A 207 -15.09 12.44 19.25
N LEU A 208 -14.52 13.59 19.61
CA LEU A 208 -14.28 14.70 18.69
C LEU A 208 -13.15 14.33 17.72
N ASP A 209 -13.03 15.11 16.64
CA ASP A 209 -11.88 15.03 15.74
C ASP A 209 -10.61 15.64 16.39
N GLU A 210 -9.50 15.68 15.64
CA GLU A 210 -8.24 16.25 16.14
C GLU A 210 -8.29 17.76 16.37
N LYS A 211 -9.26 18.46 15.75
CA LYS A 211 -9.52 19.89 15.93
C LYS A 211 -10.54 20.17 17.03
N GLY A 212 -11.05 19.14 17.70
CA GLY A 212 -12.09 19.28 18.73
C GLY A 212 -13.49 19.49 18.16
N MET A 213 -13.74 19.15 16.91
CA MET A 213 -15.04 19.28 16.26
C MET A 213 -15.90 18.03 16.41
N VAL A 214 -17.21 18.25 16.49
CA VAL A 214 -18.23 17.20 16.32
C VAL A 214 -18.29 16.86 14.83
N THR A 215 -18.20 15.59 14.48
CA THR A 215 -18.27 15.10 13.09
C THR A 215 -19.31 14.00 12.98
N CYS A 216 -19.58 13.52 11.76
CA CYS A 216 -20.50 12.40 11.54
C CYS A 216 -20.15 11.18 12.41
N VAL A 217 -18.86 10.85 12.52
CA VAL A 217 -18.37 9.70 13.30
C VAL A 217 -18.30 9.96 14.80
N THR A 218 -18.69 11.15 15.29
CA THR A 218 -18.87 11.36 16.73
C THR A 218 -20.04 10.51 17.22
N CYS A 219 -21.15 10.46 16.48
CA CYS A 219 -22.35 9.68 16.85
C CYS A 219 -22.50 8.39 16.05
N HIS A 220 -22.06 8.37 14.79
CA HIS A 220 -22.16 7.19 13.92
C HIS A 220 -20.92 6.31 13.97
N ASN A 221 -21.11 5.00 13.82
CA ASN A 221 -20.07 4.02 13.55
C ASN A 221 -20.13 3.64 12.07
N GLN A 222 -19.21 4.21 11.30
CA GLN A 222 -19.15 4.09 9.85
C GLN A 222 -18.96 2.67 9.31
N HIS A 223 -18.60 1.69 10.16
CA HIS A 223 -18.48 0.30 9.74
C HIS A 223 -19.76 -0.50 9.98
N GLY A 224 -20.48 -0.18 11.05
CA GLY A 224 -21.65 -0.94 11.47
C GLY A 224 -21.95 -0.80 12.97
N SER A 225 -23.19 -1.06 13.35
CA SER A 225 -23.64 -1.02 14.75
C SER A 225 -24.76 -2.04 15.01
N ASN A 226 -24.97 -2.34 16.28
CA ASN A 226 -26.17 -3.06 16.72
C ASN A 226 -27.41 -2.17 16.82
N LEU A 227 -27.23 -0.85 16.65
CA LEU A 227 -28.28 0.16 16.70
C LEU A 227 -28.62 0.64 15.28
N ALA A 228 -29.89 0.98 15.07
CA ALA A 228 -30.35 1.56 13.81
C ALA A 228 -29.56 2.83 13.46
N PHE A 229 -29.48 3.14 12.16
CA PHE A 229 -28.74 4.29 11.64
C PHE A 229 -27.25 4.32 12.03
N PHE A 230 -26.68 3.16 12.33
CA PHE A 230 -25.27 3.00 12.70
C PHE A 230 -24.85 3.81 13.94
N LEU A 231 -25.77 4.07 14.87
CA LEU A 231 -25.49 4.88 16.05
C LEU A 231 -24.57 4.15 17.03
N LYS A 232 -23.71 4.88 17.72
CA LYS A 232 -22.82 4.34 18.77
C LYS A 232 -23.53 4.12 20.11
N GLU A 233 -24.62 4.83 20.34
CA GLU A 233 -25.43 4.73 21.55
C GLU A 233 -26.92 4.88 21.23
N SER A 234 -27.79 4.48 22.16
CA SER A 234 -29.23 4.56 21.94
C SER A 234 -29.73 6.01 22.02
N MET A 235 -30.63 6.38 21.11
CA MET A 235 -31.39 7.64 21.17
C MET A 235 -32.76 7.49 21.84
N GLU A 236 -33.10 6.29 22.33
CA GLU A 236 -34.32 6.03 23.08
C GLU A 236 -34.45 7.01 24.25
N ASP A 237 -35.63 7.61 24.39
CA ASP A 237 -35.94 8.66 25.37
C ASP A 237 -34.96 9.85 25.40
N GLY A 238 -34.26 10.11 24.29
CA GLY A 238 -33.28 11.19 24.20
C GLY A 238 -31.98 10.94 24.98
N ALA A 239 -31.72 9.69 25.40
CA ALA A 239 -30.59 9.34 26.26
C ALA A 239 -29.24 9.82 25.70
N MET A 240 -28.99 9.66 24.39
CA MET A 240 -27.78 10.18 23.74
C MET A 240 -27.69 11.71 23.81
N CYS A 241 -28.80 12.42 23.56
CA CYS A 241 -28.84 13.89 23.52
C CYS A 241 -28.46 14.49 24.89
N TYR A 242 -29.00 13.93 25.96
CA TYR A 242 -28.79 14.42 27.33
C TYR A 242 -27.38 14.16 27.87
N LYS A 243 -26.58 13.31 27.22
CA LYS A 243 -25.17 13.16 27.58
C LYS A 243 -24.36 14.42 27.30
N CYS A 244 -24.71 15.14 26.24
CA CYS A 244 -24.01 16.35 25.81
C CYS A 244 -24.75 17.63 26.20
N HIS A 245 -26.08 17.61 26.16
CA HIS A 245 -26.95 18.73 26.50
C HIS A 245 -27.48 18.59 27.93
N LYS A 246 -26.59 18.74 28.91
CA LYS A 246 -26.99 18.81 30.33
C LYS A 246 -27.72 20.14 30.58
N LYS A 247 -28.84 20.09 31.29
CA LYS A 247 -29.57 21.28 31.74
C LYS A 247 -28.75 22.08 32.75
#